data_AF-A0A3P1CP23-F1
#
_entry.id   AF-A0A3P1CP23-F1
#
_cell.length_a   1.000
_cell.length_b   1.000
_cell.length_c   1.000
_cell.angle_alpha   90.00
_cell.angle_beta   90.00
_cell.angle_gamma   90.00
#
_symmetry.space_group_name_H-M   'P 1'
#
loop_
_entity.id
_entity.type
_entity.pdbx_description
1 polymer ?
#
loop_
_entity_poly.entity_id
_entity_poly.type
_entity_poly.pdbx_seq_one_letter_code
_entity_poly.pdbx_strand_id
1 'polypeptide(L)'
;MQRNDHLQEAENQDFDICIIGGGATGAGCLLDAQSRGLKAILIEKHDFASETSSKSTKLIHGGVRYLEQAVKQADLNQYHMVKKALRERLTLIRNAPHLAHPLALLTPCMSWMEGIYYTAGLKMYDTLSGDLSIGKSEWLNKEEALKRNPSLTHKIHSAVLYYDGQLNDARYNMSLVKTAMQYGAVALNHAEARTFEKDAAGRLAVLHVRDSLTGRLLRVRAKRFINATGPFADRIRLLANPEMGVRMRVSKGVHIIVPGELMPSDAAILVPKTDDGRVVFIIPYNGKLMIGTTETESELGESEPVVERAEVDYLLSYVNRYFEKPIMADQVIAGFAGLRPLLQADPNADTKQLVRDHEVEVDQTSGLISILGGKWTTYRLMAKDTIDKFYELQEQPEEPCITDHIKLVGADGYADDFWKVLVSKYAVPEAVAKHLNRQYGTESLEIAQLMHDRPDWKERLSDQLPNTKAEVVFVVRAEMAQTLKDVLARRFGLELTDWDSSDRISETVADLMADELGWTDDERQKAVFDYHAEIDWFRKSAGLVV
;
A
#
# COMPACT_ATOMS: atom_id res chain seq x y z
N MET A 1 10.24 12.64 15.70
CA MET A 1 10.48 11.39 14.97
C MET A 1 11.82 11.47 14.26
N GLN A 2 12.94 11.52 14.98
CA GLN A 2 14.25 11.50 14.34
C GLN A 2 14.77 10.07 14.33
N ARG A 3 15.15 9.57 13.15
CA ARG A 3 15.66 8.20 12.98
C ARG A 3 16.86 7.90 13.89
N ASN A 4 17.70 8.91 14.15
CA ASN A 4 18.85 8.78 15.04
C ASN A 4 18.46 8.48 16.50
N ASP A 5 17.37 9.06 16.99
CA ASP A 5 16.85 8.76 18.34
C ASP A 5 16.42 7.29 18.40
N HIS A 6 15.70 6.83 17.39
CA HIS A 6 15.26 5.44 17.29
C HIS A 6 16.42 4.45 17.14
N LEU A 7 17.51 4.83 16.46
CA LEU A 7 18.73 4.03 16.41
C LEU A 7 19.35 3.88 17.81
N GLN A 8 19.39 4.97 18.58
CA GLN A 8 19.89 4.96 19.94
C GLN A 8 18.98 4.13 20.87
N GLU A 9 17.67 4.24 20.73
CA GLU A 9 16.72 3.43 21.50
C GLU A 9 16.86 1.95 21.18
N ALA A 10 17.00 1.59 19.89
CA ALA A 10 17.17 0.21 19.45
C ALA A 10 18.38 -0.51 20.08
N GLU A 11 19.45 0.23 20.40
CA GLU A 11 20.67 -0.33 21.03
C GLU A 11 20.60 -0.39 22.56
N ASN A 12 19.90 0.57 23.17
CA ASN A 12 19.94 0.77 24.62
C ASN A 12 18.76 0.15 25.35
N GLN A 13 17.81 -0.41 24.62
CA GLN A 13 16.55 -0.89 25.16
C GLN A 13 16.29 -2.34 24.75
N ASP A 14 15.76 -3.11 25.68
CA ASP A 14 15.15 -4.41 25.38
C ASP A 14 13.67 -4.20 25.03
N PHE A 15 13.18 -4.99 24.08
CA PHE A 15 11.80 -4.94 23.57
C PHE A 15 11.02 -6.20 23.94
N ASP A 16 9.70 -6.07 24.05
CA ASP A 16 8.84 -7.25 24.15
C ASP A 16 8.76 -7.96 22.79
N ILE A 17 8.69 -7.16 21.71
CA ILE A 17 8.49 -7.67 20.37
C ILE A 17 9.28 -6.89 19.33
N CYS A 18 9.97 -7.61 18.44
CA CYS A 18 10.65 -7.05 17.28
C CYS A 18 9.95 -7.54 16.00
N ILE A 19 9.36 -6.61 15.23
CA ILE A 19 8.69 -6.87 13.96
C ILE A 19 9.68 -6.61 12.81
N ILE A 20 9.82 -7.57 11.91
CA ILE A 20 10.69 -7.50 10.74
C ILE A 20 9.81 -7.35 9.49
N GLY A 21 9.95 -6.23 8.79
CA GLY A 21 9.15 -5.82 7.64
C GLY A 21 8.20 -4.67 7.94
N GLY A 22 8.36 -3.56 7.22
CA GLY A 22 7.63 -2.30 7.34
C GLY A 22 6.54 -2.08 6.29
N GLY A 23 6.03 -3.15 5.69
CA GLY A 23 4.80 -3.14 4.91
C GLY A 23 3.55 -3.14 5.79
N ALA A 24 2.38 -3.16 5.16
CA ALA A 24 1.05 -3.05 5.80
C ALA A 24 0.88 -3.99 7.00
N THR A 25 1.30 -5.25 6.84
CA THR A 25 1.21 -6.26 7.88
C THR A 25 2.05 -5.90 9.10
N GLY A 26 3.33 -5.58 8.90
CA GLY A 26 4.24 -5.26 10.00
C GLY A 26 3.92 -3.92 10.67
N ALA A 27 3.54 -2.90 9.89
CA ALA A 27 3.07 -1.63 10.43
C ALA A 27 1.78 -1.80 11.26
N GLY A 28 0.87 -2.68 10.82
CA GLY A 28 -0.30 -3.08 11.59
C GLY A 28 0.08 -3.79 12.90
N CYS A 29 1.00 -4.75 12.87
CA CYS A 29 1.49 -5.44 14.07
C CYS A 29 2.16 -4.46 15.05
N LEU A 30 2.95 -3.51 14.55
CA LEU A 30 3.61 -2.49 15.37
C LEU A 30 2.58 -1.62 16.10
N LEU A 31 1.57 -1.11 15.38
CA LEU A 31 0.50 -0.30 15.97
C LEU A 31 -0.31 -1.11 16.99
N ASP A 32 -0.72 -2.33 16.64
CA ASP A 32 -1.51 -3.16 17.55
C ASP A 32 -0.73 -3.51 18.82
N ALA A 33 0.50 -4.01 18.70
CA ALA A 33 1.35 -4.35 19.83
C ALA A 33 1.54 -3.15 20.77
N GLN A 34 1.93 -2.00 20.21
CA GLN A 34 2.18 -0.80 21.02
C GLN A 34 0.89 -0.28 21.67
N SER A 35 -0.23 -0.31 20.96
CA SER A 35 -1.52 0.14 21.52
C SER A 35 -2.03 -0.73 22.67
N ARG A 36 -1.57 -1.98 22.75
CA ARG A 36 -1.84 -2.93 23.85
C ARG A 36 -0.77 -2.88 24.95
N GLY A 37 0.14 -1.92 24.90
CA GLY A 37 1.16 -1.69 25.93
C GLY A 37 2.43 -2.53 25.81
N LEU A 38 2.60 -3.29 24.73
CA LEU A 38 3.86 -3.99 24.46
C LEU A 38 4.90 -2.99 23.97
N LYS A 39 6.13 -3.13 24.44
CA LYS A 39 7.25 -2.35 23.92
C LYS A 39 7.73 -2.93 22.60
N ALA A 40 7.37 -2.27 21.50
CA ALA A 40 7.57 -2.80 20.16
C ALA A 40 8.61 -2.01 19.35
N ILE A 41 9.39 -2.73 18.55
CA ILE A 41 10.29 -2.17 17.53
C ILE A 41 10.01 -2.77 16.15
N LEU A 42 10.04 -1.96 15.10
CA LEU A 42 9.96 -2.39 13.71
C LEU A 42 11.26 -2.12 12.95
N ILE A 43 11.72 -3.12 12.20
CA ILE A 43 12.93 -3.09 11.36
C ILE A 43 12.52 -3.31 9.89
N GLU A 44 12.78 -2.33 9.04
CA GLU A 44 12.52 -2.37 7.59
C GLU A 44 13.81 -2.17 6.80
N LYS A 45 14.11 -3.11 5.89
CA LYS A 45 15.36 -3.15 5.11
C LYS A 45 15.51 -1.95 4.18
N HIS A 46 14.43 -1.53 3.55
CA HIS A 46 14.34 -0.40 2.63
C HIS A 46 13.51 0.71 3.30
N ASP A 47 12.59 1.34 2.60
CA ASP A 47 11.66 2.29 3.22
C ASP A 47 10.33 1.64 3.57
N PHE A 48 9.58 2.26 4.48
CA PHE A 48 8.26 1.78 4.84
C PHE A 48 7.37 1.68 3.58
N ALA A 49 6.69 0.54 3.43
CA ALA A 49 5.90 0.18 2.23
C ALA A 49 6.67 0.10 0.89
N SER A 50 8.00 -0.03 0.84
CA SER A 50 8.76 -0.06 -0.41
C SER A 50 8.37 -1.19 -1.39
N GLU A 51 7.93 -2.33 -0.86
CA GLU A 51 7.57 -3.51 -1.64
C GLU A 51 6.07 -3.54 -1.98
N THR A 52 5.42 -4.71 -1.90
CA THR A 52 4.03 -4.97 -2.26
C THR A 52 3.02 -3.95 -1.71
N SER A 53 3.27 -3.39 -0.51
CA SER A 53 2.36 -2.45 0.15
C SER A 53 2.26 -1.05 -0.47
N SER A 54 3.09 -0.70 -1.46
CA SER A 54 2.93 0.51 -2.29
C SER A 54 2.55 0.20 -3.75
N LYS A 55 2.47 -1.08 -4.10
CA LYS A 55 2.31 -1.60 -5.46
C LYS A 55 0.98 -2.36 -5.62
N SER A 56 -0.03 -1.98 -4.84
CA SER A 56 -1.36 -2.57 -4.91
C SER A 56 -2.21 -1.92 -6.00
N THR A 57 -3.38 -2.49 -6.30
CA THR A 57 -4.42 -1.85 -7.13
C THR A 57 -5.04 -0.62 -6.46
N LYS A 58 -4.57 -0.21 -5.27
CA LYS A 58 -5.10 0.93 -4.51
C LYS A 58 -6.58 0.77 -4.14
N LEU A 59 -7.07 -0.47 -4.05
CA LEU A 59 -8.45 -0.80 -3.69
C LEU A 59 -8.49 -1.65 -2.42
N ILE A 60 -9.47 -1.36 -1.56
CA ILE A 60 -9.81 -2.13 -0.36
C ILE A 60 -11.09 -2.90 -0.65
N HIS A 61 -10.93 -4.00 -1.36
CA HIS A 61 -12.05 -4.78 -1.88
C HIS A 61 -12.85 -5.48 -0.79
N GLY A 62 -14.17 -5.34 -0.84
CA GLY A 62 -15.07 -6.12 0.02
C GLY A 62 -15.43 -7.51 -0.53
N GLY A 63 -14.78 -7.98 -1.60
CA GLY A 63 -14.80 -9.40 -2.00
C GLY A 63 -16.00 -9.88 -2.83
N VAL A 64 -16.56 -9.07 -3.74
CA VAL A 64 -17.72 -9.44 -4.59
C VAL A 64 -17.54 -10.78 -5.31
N ARG A 65 -16.34 -11.07 -5.83
CA ARG A 65 -16.04 -12.35 -6.51
C ARG A 65 -16.04 -13.55 -5.55
N TYR A 66 -15.57 -13.37 -4.32
CA TYR A 66 -15.63 -14.42 -3.29
C TYR A 66 -17.06 -14.69 -2.87
N LEU A 67 -17.93 -13.67 -2.87
CA LEU A 67 -19.36 -13.88 -2.65
C LEU A 67 -19.97 -14.77 -3.75
N GLU A 68 -19.64 -14.50 -5.00
CA GLU A 68 -20.11 -15.31 -6.12
C GLU A 68 -19.70 -16.79 -5.95
N GLN A 69 -18.45 -17.04 -5.56
CA GLN A 69 -17.95 -18.39 -5.29
C GLN A 69 -18.63 -19.02 -4.06
N ALA A 70 -18.79 -18.27 -2.96
CA ALA A 70 -19.45 -18.72 -1.75
C ALA A 70 -20.88 -19.20 -2.03
N VAL A 71 -21.62 -18.45 -2.85
CA VAL A 71 -23.00 -18.79 -3.22
C VAL A 71 -23.04 -19.96 -4.20
N LYS A 72 -22.17 -19.97 -5.22
CA LYS A 72 -22.11 -21.06 -6.20
C LYS A 72 -21.68 -22.39 -5.59
N GLN A 73 -20.83 -22.37 -4.58
CA GLN A 73 -20.23 -23.56 -3.96
C GLN A 73 -20.79 -23.88 -2.57
N ALA A 74 -21.75 -23.09 -2.07
CA ALA A 74 -22.29 -23.18 -0.71
C ALA A 74 -21.18 -23.18 0.38
N ASP A 75 -20.13 -22.38 0.18
CA ASP A 75 -18.96 -22.33 1.06
C ASP A 75 -19.11 -21.24 2.14
N LEU A 76 -19.36 -21.69 3.38
CA LEU A 76 -19.50 -20.82 4.55
C LEU A 76 -18.20 -20.11 4.94
N ASN A 77 -17.04 -20.68 4.64
CA ASN A 77 -15.75 -20.04 4.96
C ASN A 77 -15.54 -18.82 4.06
N GLN A 78 -15.84 -18.96 2.76
CA GLN A 78 -15.80 -17.84 1.81
C GLN A 78 -16.80 -16.74 2.20
N TYR A 79 -17.99 -17.11 2.68
CA TYR A 79 -18.97 -16.15 3.18
C TYR A 79 -18.46 -15.34 4.39
N HIS A 80 -17.87 -16.01 5.39
CA HIS A 80 -17.29 -15.32 6.54
C HIS A 80 -16.13 -14.40 6.15
N MET A 81 -15.33 -14.80 5.17
CA MET A 81 -14.25 -13.98 4.63
C MET A 81 -14.76 -12.69 3.98
N VAL A 82 -15.85 -12.76 3.20
CA VAL A 82 -16.51 -11.58 2.62
C VAL A 82 -16.99 -10.63 3.72
N LYS A 83 -17.64 -11.14 4.77
CA LYS A 83 -18.08 -10.30 5.90
C LYS A 83 -16.92 -9.63 6.64
N LYS A 84 -15.81 -10.35 6.83
CA LYS A 84 -14.59 -9.77 7.43
C LYS A 84 -14.04 -8.64 6.55
N ALA A 85 -13.88 -8.89 5.25
CA ALA A 85 -13.38 -7.88 4.31
C ALA A 85 -14.28 -6.63 4.24
N LEU A 86 -15.61 -6.80 4.27
CA LEU A 86 -16.57 -5.70 4.31
C LEU A 86 -16.43 -4.83 5.58
N ARG A 87 -16.26 -5.46 6.74
CA ARG A 87 -16.04 -4.75 8.01
C ARG A 87 -14.72 -3.99 7.97
N GLU A 88 -13.64 -4.67 7.58
CA GLU A 88 -12.32 -4.05 7.53
C GLU A 88 -12.30 -2.89 6.55
N ARG A 89 -12.90 -3.00 5.36
CA ARG A 89 -13.04 -1.90 4.41
C ARG A 89 -13.63 -0.64 5.07
N LEU A 90 -14.71 -0.79 5.84
CA LEU A 90 -15.33 0.31 6.55
C LEU A 90 -14.42 0.86 7.67
N THR A 91 -13.75 -0.02 8.41
CA THR A 91 -12.76 0.35 9.42
C THR A 91 -11.62 1.17 8.82
N LEU A 92 -11.07 0.76 7.68
CA LEU A 92 -9.98 1.49 7.01
C LEU A 92 -10.40 2.91 6.62
N ILE A 93 -11.61 3.07 6.05
CA ILE A 93 -12.16 4.38 5.69
C ILE A 93 -12.36 5.24 6.95
N ARG A 94 -12.82 4.66 8.06
CA ARG A 94 -13.02 5.39 9.33
C ARG A 94 -11.72 5.79 10.00
N ASN A 95 -10.71 4.93 9.95
CA ASN A 95 -9.42 5.16 10.62
C ASN A 95 -8.61 6.25 9.91
N ALA A 96 -8.71 6.37 8.58
CA ALA A 96 -8.03 7.42 7.81
C ALA A 96 -8.88 7.91 6.63
N PRO A 97 -9.95 8.71 6.87
CA PRO A 97 -10.88 9.16 5.84
C PRO A 97 -10.26 10.07 4.76
N HIS A 98 -9.12 10.68 5.06
CA HIS A 98 -8.35 11.46 4.10
C HIS A 98 -7.58 10.57 3.11
N LEU A 99 -7.23 9.34 3.52
CA LEU A 99 -6.44 8.40 2.70
C LEU A 99 -7.26 7.27 2.10
N ALA A 100 -8.43 6.95 2.66
CA ALA A 100 -9.31 5.90 2.19
C ALA A 100 -10.75 6.41 2.10
N HIS A 101 -11.40 6.15 0.97
CA HIS A 101 -12.76 6.64 0.68
C HIS A 101 -13.52 5.68 -0.24
N PRO A 102 -14.86 5.77 -0.30
CA PRO A 102 -15.65 5.04 -1.28
C PRO A 102 -15.32 5.47 -2.71
N LEU A 103 -15.18 4.50 -3.61
CA LEU A 103 -14.99 4.67 -5.04
C LEU A 103 -16.15 4.00 -5.77
N ALA A 104 -16.70 4.69 -6.75
CA ALA A 104 -17.67 4.15 -7.68
C ALA A 104 -16.97 3.24 -8.72
N LEU A 105 -17.50 2.05 -8.95
CA LEU A 105 -17.06 1.11 -9.99
C LEU A 105 -18.20 0.84 -10.96
N LEU A 106 -17.95 1.14 -12.22
CA LEU A 106 -18.86 0.93 -13.34
C LEU A 106 -18.46 -0.36 -14.06
N THR A 107 -19.38 -1.31 -14.16
CA THR A 107 -19.20 -2.58 -14.89
C THR A 107 -19.97 -2.50 -16.22
N PRO A 108 -19.33 -2.20 -17.36
CA PRO A 108 -20.03 -2.10 -18.63
C PRO A 108 -20.51 -3.48 -19.09
N CYS A 109 -21.72 -3.55 -19.60
CA CYS A 109 -22.40 -4.77 -20.04
C CYS A 109 -22.63 -4.71 -21.55
N MET A 110 -22.17 -5.72 -22.28
CA MET A 110 -22.32 -5.83 -23.74
C MET A 110 -23.68 -6.40 -24.14
N SER A 111 -24.37 -7.09 -23.22
CA SER A 111 -25.69 -7.66 -23.48
C SER A 111 -26.65 -7.44 -22.31
N TRP A 112 -27.95 -7.57 -22.60
CA TRP A 112 -29.00 -7.52 -21.60
C TRP A 112 -28.85 -8.62 -20.53
N MET A 113 -28.38 -9.82 -20.93
CA MET A 113 -28.15 -10.94 -20.02
C MET A 113 -27.02 -10.66 -19.03
N GLU A 114 -25.91 -10.08 -19.52
CA GLU A 114 -24.81 -9.65 -18.66
C GLU A 114 -25.27 -8.63 -17.63
N GLY A 115 -26.04 -7.62 -18.06
CA GLY A 115 -26.56 -6.63 -17.14
C GLY A 115 -27.43 -7.25 -16.04
N ILE A 116 -28.31 -8.21 -16.38
CA ILE A 116 -29.17 -8.87 -15.39
C ILE A 116 -28.30 -9.66 -14.41
N TYR A 117 -27.33 -10.41 -14.92
CA TYR A 117 -26.42 -11.22 -14.13
C TYR A 117 -25.64 -10.37 -13.12
N TYR A 118 -24.98 -9.31 -13.58
CA TYR A 118 -24.19 -8.44 -12.71
C TYR A 118 -25.07 -7.67 -11.73
N THR A 119 -26.24 -7.22 -12.15
CA THR A 119 -27.19 -6.54 -11.25
C THR A 119 -27.68 -7.47 -10.15
N ALA A 120 -28.05 -8.71 -10.47
CA ALA A 120 -28.48 -9.68 -9.47
C ALA A 120 -27.35 -9.98 -8.46
N GLY A 121 -26.12 -10.21 -8.95
CA GLY A 121 -24.95 -10.43 -8.10
C GLY A 121 -24.65 -9.25 -7.17
N LEU A 122 -24.69 -8.02 -7.70
CA LEU A 122 -24.42 -6.81 -6.93
C LEU A 122 -25.55 -6.42 -5.98
N LYS A 123 -26.82 -6.69 -6.30
CA LYS A 123 -27.94 -6.54 -5.36
C LYS A 123 -27.86 -7.54 -4.21
N MET A 124 -27.43 -8.76 -4.48
CA MET A 124 -27.13 -9.74 -3.43
C MET A 124 -25.96 -9.26 -2.55
N TYR A 125 -24.91 -8.70 -3.17
CA TYR A 125 -23.79 -8.10 -2.45
C TYR A 125 -24.23 -6.93 -1.54
N ASP A 126 -25.06 -6.01 -2.04
CA ASP A 126 -25.64 -4.92 -1.25
C ASP A 126 -26.41 -5.46 -0.04
N THR A 127 -27.28 -6.45 -0.29
CA THR A 127 -28.12 -7.07 0.76
C THR A 127 -27.27 -7.71 1.84
N LEU A 128 -26.18 -8.37 1.46
CA LEU A 128 -25.25 -9.00 2.40
C LEU A 128 -24.35 -8.02 3.12
N SER A 129 -24.03 -6.88 2.48
CA SER A 129 -23.27 -5.82 3.11
C SER A 129 -24.06 -5.13 4.23
N GLY A 130 -25.38 -4.99 4.09
CA GLY A 130 -26.24 -4.38 5.12
C GLY A 130 -25.68 -3.03 5.58
N ASP A 131 -25.47 -2.88 6.88
CA ASP A 131 -24.92 -1.65 7.49
C ASP A 131 -23.43 -1.40 7.17
N LEU A 132 -22.77 -2.34 6.48
CA LEU A 132 -21.38 -2.23 5.98
C LEU A 132 -21.33 -1.73 4.53
N SER A 133 -22.48 -1.41 3.93
CA SER A 133 -22.56 -0.79 2.61
C SER A 133 -21.96 0.62 2.63
N ILE A 134 -21.22 0.94 1.57
CA ILE A 134 -20.65 2.28 1.33
C ILE A 134 -21.27 2.95 0.09
N GLY A 135 -22.42 2.44 -0.36
CA GLY A 135 -23.13 2.89 -1.55
C GLY A 135 -23.96 1.75 -2.15
N LYS A 136 -25.09 2.10 -2.79
CA LYS A 136 -25.99 1.12 -3.41
C LYS A 136 -25.55 0.81 -4.83
N SER A 137 -25.73 -0.44 -5.25
CA SER A 137 -25.59 -0.82 -6.65
C SER A 137 -26.77 -0.32 -7.48
N GLU A 138 -26.51 0.08 -8.72
CA GLU A 138 -27.51 0.66 -9.63
C GLU A 138 -27.31 0.12 -11.05
N TRP A 139 -28.40 -0.29 -11.70
CA TRP A 139 -28.39 -0.52 -13.14
C TRP A 139 -28.46 0.83 -13.83
N LEU A 140 -27.52 1.12 -14.71
CA LEU A 140 -27.54 2.27 -15.60
C LEU A 140 -27.86 1.82 -17.02
N ASN A 141 -28.86 2.44 -17.63
CA ASN A 141 -29.08 2.28 -19.05
C ASN A 141 -27.90 2.88 -19.85
N LYS A 142 -27.85 2.62 -21.15
CA LYS A 142 -26.74 3.09 -22.01
C LYS A 142 -26.50 4.60 -21.93
N GLU A 143 -27.57 5.40 -21.96
CA GLU A 143 -27.47 6.85 -21.92
C GLU A 143 -26.91 7.34 -20.57
N GLU A 144 -27.39 6.77 -19.47
CA GLU A 144 -26.90 7.06 -18.12
C GLU A 144 -25.43 6.67 -17.95
N ALA A 145 -25.04 5.50 -18.47
CA ALA A 145 -23.67 5.02 -18.44
C ALA A 145 -22.71 5.93 -19.23
N LEU A 146 -23.09 6.34 -20.45
CA LEU A 146 -22.30 7.24 -21.29
C LEU A 146 -22.28 8.67 -20.73
N LYS A 147 -23.35 9.12 -20.07
CA LYS A 147 -23.37 10.40 -19.36
C LYS A 147 -22.40 10.40 -18.18
N ARG A 148 -22.32 9.28 -17.45
CA ARG A 148 -21.40 9.14 -16.31
C ARG A 148 -19.96 8.97 -16.75
N ASN A 149 -19.71 8.19 -17.80
CA ASN A 149 -18.38 8.00 -18.37
C ASN A 149 -18.41 8.08 -19.90
N PRO A 150 -18.16 9.27 -20.47
CA PRO A 150 -18.19 9.49 -21.92
C PRO A 150 -17.10 8.78 -22.72
N SER A 151 -16.07 8.21 -22.07
CA SER A 151 -15.02 7.47 -22.79
C SER A 151 -15.46 6.06 -23.19
N LEU A 152 -16.55 5.54 -22.61
CA LEU A 152 -17.07 4.22 -22.90
C LEU A 152 -17.52 4.09 -24.36
N THR A 153 -17.32 2.90 -24.93
CA THR A 153 -17.79 2.60 -26.27
C THR A 153 -19.31 2.61 -26.36
N HIS A 154 -19.83 3.09 -27.49
CA HIS A 154 -21.25 3.03 -27.81
C HIS A 154 -21.75 1.61 -28.09
N LYS A 155 -20.89 0.58 -28.06
CA LYS A 155 -21.30 -0.82 -28.23
C LYS A 155 -21.95 -1.42 -26.98
N ILE A 156 -21.80 -0.80 -25.81
CA ILE A 156 -22.41 -1.30 -24.58
C ILE A 156 -23.94 -1.25 -24.66
N HIS A 157 -24.57 -2.22 -24.00
CA HIS A 157 -26.02 -2.25 -23.78
C HIS A 157 -26.40 -1.43 -22.54
N SER A 158 -25.64 -1.57 -21.46
CA SER A 158 -25.89 -0.96 -20.15
C SER A 158 -24.61 -0.98 -19.32
N ALA A 159 -24.68 -0.51 -18.08
CA ALA A 159 -23.64 -0.73 -17.08
C ALA A 159 -24.25 -0.97 -15.71
N VAL A 160 -23.52 -1.63 -14.82
CA VAL A 160 -23.91 -1.76 -13.41
C VAL A 160 -22.90 -1.02 -12.55
N LEU A 161 -23.38 -0.04 -11.81
CA LEU A 161 -22.62 0.73 -10.85
C LEU A 161 -22.65 0.01 -9.50
N TYR A 162 -21.53 -0.03 -8.80
CA TYR A 162 -21.46 -0.36 -7.37
C TYR A 162 -20.31 0.39 -6.70
N TYR A 163 -20.16 0.21 -5.39
CA TYR A 163 -19.12 0.90 -4.62
C TYR A 163 -18.19 -0.09 -3.90
N ASP A 164 -16.90 0.19 -4.01
CA ASP A 164 -15.85 -0.42 -3.19
C ASP A 164 -15.00 0.70 -2.58
N GLY A 165 -13.97 0.39 -1.79
CA GLY A 165 -13.11 1.44 -1.26
C GLY A 165 -11.82 1.59 -2.06
N GLN A 166 -11.33 2.82 -2.16
CA GLN A 166 -10.00 3.16 -2.67
C GLN A 166 -9.14 3.68 -1.53
N LEU A 167 -7.83 3.44 -1.59
CA LEU A 167 -6.88 4.00 -0.62
C LEU A 167 -5.58 4.47 -1.27
N ASN A 168 -4.90 5.43 -0.64
CA ASN A 168 -3.49 5.68 -0.88
C ASN A 168 -2.66 4.72 -0.01
N ASP A 169 -2.22 3.61 -0.59
CA ASP A 169 -1.59 2.51 0.13
C ASP A 169 -0.29 2.89 0.87
N ALA A 170 0.65 3.56 0.21
CA ALA A 170 1.92 3.98 0.81
C ALA A 170 1.71 5.00 1.94
N ARG A 171 0.87 6.02 1.72
CA ARG A 171 0.54 7.02 2.76
C ARG A 171 -0.22 6.40 3.93
N TYR A 172 -1.12 5.44 3.67
CA TYR A 172 -1.85 4.75 4.72
C TYR A 172 -0.89 3.92 5.57
N ASN A 173 0.05 3.20 4.95
CA ASN A 173 1.10 2.49 5.68
C ASN A 173 1.98 3.42 6.51
N MET A 174 2.41 4.55 5.94
CA MET A 174 3.17 5.56 6.68
C MET A 174 2.39 6.07 7.89
N SER A 175 1.08 6.31 7.74
CA SER A 175 0.21 6.75 8.83
C SER A 175 0.09 5.69 9.92
N LEU A 176 0.10 4.39 9.60
CA LEU A 176 0.17 3.32 10.61
C LEU A 176 1.45 3.40 11.42
N VAL A 177 2.60 3.49 10.75
CA VAL A 177 3.92 3.58 11.41
C VAL A 177 3.99 4.83 12.29
N LYS A 178 3.59 6.00 11.77
CA LYS A 178 3.56 7.26 12.54
C LYS A 178 2.62 7.17 13.74
N THR A 179 1.45 6.55 13.58
CA THR A 179 0.51 6.37 14.68
C THR A 179 1.14 5.50 15.75
N ALA A 180 1.77 4.38 15.38
CA ALA A 180 2.45 3.52 16.34
C ALA A 180 3.56 4.27 17.10
N MET A 181 4.32 5.12 16.41
CA MET A 181 5.35 5.97 17.02
C MET A 181 4.76 7.03 17.97
N GLN A 182 3.58 7.58 17.68
CA GLN A 182 2.87 8.45 18.62
C GLN A 182 2.43 7.71 19.90
N TYR A 183 2.19 6.40 19.82
CA TYR A 183 1.99 5.52 20.97
C TYR A 183 3.30 5.07 21.65
N GLY A 184 4.46 5.51 21.15
CA GLY A 184 5.79 5.22 21.72
C GLY A 184 6.52 4.02 21.12
N ALA A 185 6.08 3.50 19.97
CA ALA A 185 6.81 2.44 19.28
C ALA A 185 8.09 2.95 18.62
N VAL A 186 9.10 2.08 18.54
CA VAL A 186 10.33 2.36 17.78
C VAL A 186 10.18 1.79 16.37
N ALA A 187 10.62 2.53 15.36
CA ALA A 187 10.64 2.07 13.98
C ALA A 187 11.89 2.59 13.26
N LEU A 188 12.51 1.71 12.46
CA LEU A 188 13.71 2.00 11.68
C LEU A 188 13.51 1.52 10.24
N ASN A 189 13.56 2.45 9.29
CA ASN A 189 13.74 2.15 7.88
C ASN A 189 15.23 2.16 7.51
N HIS A 190 15.55 1.59 6.35
CA HIS A 190 16.88 1.34 5.84
C HIS A 190 17.75 0.56 6.84
N ALA A 191 17.15 -0.43 7.49
CA ALA A 191 17.71 -1.24 8.55
C ALA A 191 17.47 -2.72 8.24
N GLU A 192 18.51 -3.43 7.80
CA GLU A 192 18.41 -4.79 7.31
C GLU A 192 18.66 -5.83 8.40
N ALA A 193 17.69 -6.69 8.65
CA ALA A 193 17.85 -7.91 9.46
C ALA A 193 18.89 -8.85 8.81
N ARG A 194 19.96 -9.21 9.53
CA ARG A 194 21.08 -10.02 9.02
C ARG A 194 21.14 -11.43 9.58
N THR A 195 21.23 -11.56 10.90
CA THR A 195 21.38 -12.84 11.59
C THR A 195 20.74 -12.77 12.98
N PHE A 196 20.49 -13.93 13.57
CA PHE A 196 19.99 -14.03 14.95
C PHE A 196 21.02 -14.66 15.89
N GLU A 197 21.05 -14.17 17.12
CA GLU A 197 21.61 -14.91 18.26
C GLU A 197 20.48 -15.68 18.95
N LYS A 198 20.76 -16.90 19.39
CA LYS A 198 19.83 -17.77 20.12
C LYS A 198 20.19 -17.83 21.61
N ASP A 199 19.18 -17.95 22.47
CA ASP A 199 19.35 -18.22 23.90
C ASP A 199 19.81 -19.67 24.15
N ALA A 200 20.07 -20.00 25.42
CA ALA A 200 20.51 -21.35 25.82
C ALA A 200 19.46 -22.45 25.52
N ALA A 201 18.20 -22.08 25.30
CA ALA A 201 17.11 -22.99 24.91
C ALA A 201 16.94 -23.08 23.39
N GLY A 202 17.78 -22.40 22.59
CA GLY A 202 17.72 -22.39 21.14
C GLY A 202 16.72 -21.40 20.53
N ARG A 203 16.07 -20.56 21.34
CA ARG A 203 15.10 -19.56 20.88
C ARG A 203 15.79 -18.26 20.47
N LEU A 204 15.20 -17.53 19.54
CA LEU A 204 15.75 -16.22 19.12
C LEU A 204 15.74 -15.22 20.29
N ALA A 205 16.84 -14.50 20.47
CA ALA A 205 16.99 -13.51 21.55
C ALA A 205 17.50 -12.15 21.07
N VAL A 206 18.37 -12.13 20.07
CA VAL A 206 18.96 -10.90 19.50
C VAL A 206 18.89 -10.96 17.98
N LEU A 207 18.46 -9.86 17.35
CA LEU A 207 18.58 -9.65 15.91
C LEU A 207 19.76 -8.70 15.63
N HIS A 208 20.68 -9.14 14.79
CA HIS A 208 21.69 -8.27 14.21
C HIS A 208 21.10 -7.52 13.02
N VAL A 209 21.20 -6.19 13.07
CA VAL A 209 20.66 -5.30 12.06
C VAL A 209 21.79 -4.48 11.46
N ARG A 210 21.80 -4.28 10.14
CA ARG A 210 22.71 -3.36 9.47
C ARG A 210 21.93 -2.12 9.02
N ASP A 211 22.36 -0.94 9.46
CA ASP A 211 21.93 0.32 8.86
C ASP A 211 22.48 0.38 7.43
N SER A 212 21.59 0.34 6.44
CA SER A 212 21.95 0.35 5.01
C SER A 212 22.48 1.71 4.56
N LEU A 213 22.19 2.79 5.28
CA LEU A 213 22.66 4.14 4.95
C LEU A 213 24.09 4.37 5.41
N THR A 214 24.43 3.93 6.63
CA THR A 214 25.73 4.23 7.27
C THR A 214 26.66 3.01 7.34
N GLY A 215 26.14 1.80 7.12
CA GLY A 215 26.85 0.54 7.34
C GLY A 215 26.97 0.13 8.81
N ARG A 216 26.47 0.93 9.76
CA ARG A 216 26.50 0.63 11.19
C ARG A 216 25.79 -0.69 11.50
N LEU A 217 26.34 -1.46 12.43
CA LEU A 217 25.73 -2.69 12.93
C LEU A 217 25.09 -2.44 14.30
N LEU A 218 23.86 -2.91 14.46
CA LEU A 218 23.02 -2.77 15.64
C LEU A 218 22.67 -4.16 16.19
N ARG A 219 22.41 -4.24 17.49
CA ARG A 219 21.92 -5.46 18.16
C ARG A 219 20.60 -5.14 18.84
N VAL A 220 19.51 -5.67 18.31
CA VAL A 220 18.16 -5.47 18.84
C VAL A 220 17.77 -6.68 19.67
N ARG A 221 17.55 -6.48 20.98
CA ARG A 221 17.09 -7.55 21.87
C ARG A 221 15.57 -7.54 22.00
N ALA A 222 14.94 -8.70 21.84
CA ALA A 222 13.50 -8.83 22.01
C ALA A 222 13.11 -10.19 22.60
N LYS A 223 11.99 -10.24 23.33
CA LYS A 223 11.44 -11.51 23.86
C LYS A 223 10.90 -12.40 22.74
N ARG A 224 10.32 -11.80 21.70
CA ARG A 224 9.83 -12.50 20.49
C ARG A 224 10.11 -11.69 19.23
N PHE A 225 10.15 -12.40 18.12
CA PHE A 225 10.33 -11.83 16.78
C PHE A 225 9.13 -12.18 15.91
N ILE A 226 8.59 -11.18 15.21
CA ILE A 226 7.57 -11.35 14.18
C ILE A 226 8.22 -11.16 12.82
N ASN A 227 8.05 -12.13 11.93
CA ASN A 227 8.35 -12.01 10.52
C ASN A 227 7.09 -11.58 9.74
N ALA A 228 7.11 -10.35 9.25
CA ALA A 228 6.07 -9.75 8.42
C ALA A 228 6.65 -9.27 7.06
N THR A 229 7.65 -9.99 6.53
CA THR A 229 8.41 -9.59 5.32
C THR A 229 7.72 -9.96 4.00
N GLY A 230 6.43 -10.25 4.02
CA GLY A 230 5.59 -10.46 2.82
C GLY A 230 6.18 -11.50 1.86
N PRO A 231 6.47 -11.15 0.58
CA PRO A 231 7.03 -12.10 -0.39
C PRO A 231 8.40 -12.65 0.04
N PHE A 232 9.10 -11.98 0.95
CA PHE A 232 10.42 -12.39 1.46
C PHE A 232 10.35 -13.21 2.75
N ALA A 233 9.16 -13.63 3.21
CA ALA A 233 8.99 -14.33 4.49
C ALA A 233 9.93 -15.53 4.68
N ASP A 234 10.18 -16.31 3.62
CA ASP A 234 11.08 -17.46 3.69
C ASP A 234 12.54 -17.09 3.95
N ARG A 235 13.00 -15.89 3.54
CA ARG A 235 14.36 -15.43 3.85
C ARG A 235 14.56 -15.33 5.37
N ILE A 236 13.57 -14.82 6.10
CA ILE A 236 13.63 -14.69 7.56
C ILE A 236 13.33 -16.02 8.27
N ARG A 237 12.38 -16.83 7.75
CA ARG A 237 12.08 -18.16 8.31
C ARG A 237 13.31 -19.06 8.30
N LEU A 238 13.94 -19.19 7.13
CA LEU A 238 15.13 -20.02 6.96
C LEU A 238 16.36 -19.44 7.68
N LEU A 239 16.43 -18.12 7.86
CA LEU A 239 17.45 -17.48 8.69
C LEU A 239 17.31 -17.83 10.17
N ALA A 240 16.07 -17.90 10.68
CA ALA A 240 15.79 -18.28 12.06
C ALA A 240 15.98 -19.79 12.30
N ASN A 241 15.54 -20.60 11.34
CA ASN A 241 15.61 -22.06 11.38
C ASN A 241 15.76 -22.66 9.96
N PRO A 242 16.98 -23.10 9.58
CA PRO A 242 17.25 -23.69 8.27
C PRO A 242 16.52 -25.01 7.97
N GLU A 243 15.93 -25.66 8.98
CA GLU A 243 15.19 -26.92 8.82
C GLU A 243 13.72 -26.70 8.38
N MET A 244 13.25 -25.44 8.35
CA MET A 244 11.90 -25.12 7.90
C MET A 244 11.74 -25.34 6.37
N GLY A 245 10.56 -25.75 5.94
CA GLY A 245 10.20 -25.82 4.51
C GLY A 245 9.83 -24.45 3.93
N VAL A 246 10.07 -24.25 2.64
CA VAL A 246 9.62 -23.06 1.87
C VAL A 246 8.08 -23.01 1.86
N ARG A 247 7.50 -21.82 2.08
CA ARG A 247 6.04 -21.61 2.12
C ARG A 247 5.56 -20.55 1.12
N MET A 248 6.46 -19.73 0.58
CA MET A 248 6.13 -18.59 -0.27
C MET A 248 6.39 -18.89 -1.75
N ARG A 249 5.37 -18.64 -2.57
CA ARG A 249 5.53 -18.36 -3.99
C ARG A 249 5.19 -16.91 -4.27
N VAL A 250 5.70 -16.39 -5.38
CA VAL A 250 5.39 -15.03 -5.80
C VAL A 250 4.81 -14.99 -7.20
N SER A 251 3.90 -14.05 -7.40
CA SER A 251 3.41 -13.70 -8.73
C SER A 251 3.56 -12.20 -8.95
N LYS A 252 4.07 -11.83 -10.12
CA LYS A 252 4.18 -10.44 -10.57
C LYS A 252 2.81 -9.96 -11.06
N GLY A 253 2.39 -8.80 -10.57
CA GLY A 253 1.26 -8.06 -11.13
C GLY A 253 1.67 -6.63 -11.43
N VAL A 254 1.22 -6.09 -12.55
CA VAL A 254 1.58 -4.74 -12.98
C VAL A 254 0.39 -3.82 -13.15
N HIS A 255 0.68 -2.53 -13.14
CA HIS A 255 -0.23 -1.45 -13.50
C HIS A 255 0.48 -0.48 -14.43
N ILE A 256 -0.23 0.02 -15.43
CA ILE A 256 0.22 1.10 -16.32
C ILE A 256 -0.59 2.36 -16.03
N ILE A 257 0.02 3.51 -16.28
CA ILE A 257 -0.57 4.81 -16.02
C ILE A 257 -0.67 5.60 -17.30
N VAL A 258 -1.82 6.21 -17.53
CA VAL A 258 -2.08 7.08 -18.68
C VAL A 258 -2.70 8.41 -18.20
N PRO A 259 -2.71 9.46 -19.03
CA PRO A 259 -3.32 10.74 -18.69
C PRO A 259 -4.78 10.62 -18.24
N GLY A 260 -5.13 11.35 -17.18
CA GLY A 260 -6.47 11.44 -16.60
C GLY A 260 -7.57 11.75 -17.60
N GLU A 261 -7.28 12.66 -18.53
CA GLU A 261 -8.19 13.18 -19.55
C GLU A 261 -8.73 12.13 -20.54
N LEU A 262 -8.08 10.96 -20.64
CA LEU A 262 -8.57 9.86 -21.49
C LEU A 262 -9.86 9.23 -20.95
N MET A 263 -10.18 9.44 -19.66
CA MET A 263 -11.42 9.00 -19.02
C MET A 263 -11.91 10.11 -18.07
N PRO A 264 -12.71 11.07 -18.57
CA PRO A 264 -13.24 12.18 -17.77
C PRO A 264 -14.39 11.71 -16.86
N SER A 265 -14.09 10.84 -15.90
CA SER A 265 -15.03 10.23 -14.95
C SER A 265 -14.35 10.03 -13.59
N ASP A 266 -15.11 10.25 -12.51
CA ASP A 266 -14.70 9.93 -11.14
C ASP A 266 -14.97 8.45 -10.77
N ALA A 267 -15.80 7.76 -11.55
CA ALA A 267 -16.03 6.34 -11.43
C ALA A 267 -14.95 5.54 -12.17
N ALA A 268 -14.39 4.54 -11.49
CA ALA A 268 -13.55 3.52 -12.09
C ALA A 268 -14.37 2.59 -13.00
N ILE A 269 -13.70 1.92 -13.93
CA ILE A 269 -14.28 0.86 -14.76
C ILE A 269 -13.76 -0.49 -14.28
N LEU A 270 -14.66 -1.46 -14.13
CA LEU A 270 -14.33 -2.88 -13.97
C LEU A 270 -14.61 -3.60 -15.29
N VAL A 271 -13.56 -4.13 -15.91
CA VAL A 271 -13.64 -5.13 -16.97
C VAL A 271 -13.84 -6.49 -16.32
N PRO A 272 -15.05 -7.08 -16.42
CA PRO A 272 -15.43 -8.21 -15.57
C PRO A 272 -14.82 -9.55 -16.00
N LYS A 273 -14.33 -9.64 -17.23
CA LYS A 273 -13.75 -10.89 -17.76
C LYS A 273 -12.75 -10.61 -18.88
N THR A 274 -11.51 -11.00 -18.65
CA THR A 274 -10.48 -11.21 -19.68
C THR A 274 -10.62 -12.62 -20.28
N ASP A 275 -9.89 -12.92 -21.35
CA ASP A 275 -9.99 -14.22 -22.02
C ASP A 275 -9.48 -15.38 -21.12
N ASP A 276 -8.61 -15.05 -20.15
CA ASP A 276 -8.09 -15.95 -19.12
C ASP A 276 -8.88 -15.94 -17.79
N GLY A 277 -10.03 -15.24 -17.72
CA GLY A 277 -10.92 -15.26 -16.55
C GLY A 277 -10.50 -14.36 -15.37
N ARG A 278 -9.59 -13.42 -15.62
CA ARG A 278 -9.21 -12.33 -14.70
C ARG A 278 -10.11 -11.11 -14.90
N VAL A 279 -9.85 -10.09 -14.08
CA VAL A 279 -10.51 -8.78 -14.14
C VAL A 279 -9.45 -7.70 -14.33
N VAL A 280 -9.82 -6.63 -15.03
CA VAL A 280 -8.98 -5.44 -15.19
C VAL A 280 -9.77 -4.24 -14.71
N PHE A 281 -9.12 -3.37 -13.95
CA PHE A 281 -9.64 -2.12 -13.45
C PHE A 281 -8.99 -0.94 -14.19
N ILE A 282 -9.78 0.09 -14.44
CA ILE A 282 -9.32 1.41 -14.89
C ILE A 282 -9.75 2.40 -13.81
N ILE A 283 -8.80 2.95 -13.06
CA ILE A 283 -9.05 3.63 -11.80
C ILE A 283 -8.53 5.06 -11.88
N PRO A 284 -9.38 6.09 -11.65
CA PRO A 284 -8.91 7.44 -11.39
C PRO A 284 -8.07 7.45 -10.11
N TYR A 285 -6.81 7.87 -10.20
CA TYR A 285 -5.89 7.91 -9.06
C TYR A 285 -4.94 9.09 -9.20
N ASN A 286 -4.96 10.00 -8.20
CA ASN A 286 -4.13 11.21 -8.16
C ASN A 286 -4.13 12.05 -9.46
N GLY A 287 -5.30 12.18 -10.10
CA GLY A 287 -5.45 12.96 -11.35
C GLY A 287 -4.98 12.24 -12.62
N LYS A 288 -4.55 10.97 -12.51
CA LYS A 288 -4.20 10.09 -13.62
C LYS A 288 -5.15 8.90 -13.70
N LEU A 289 -4.99 8.05 -14.71
CA LEU A 289 -5.69 6.76 -14.79
C LEU A 289 -4.71 5.63 -14.61
N MET A 290 -4.99 4.78 -13.62
CA MET A 290 -4.25 3.56 -13.36
C MET A 290 -5.02 2.37 -13.92
N ILE A 291 -4.36 1.62 -14.80
CA ILE A 291 -4.91 0.45 -15.48
C ILE A 291 -4.18 -0.79 -14.97
N GLY A 292 -4.93 -1.77 -14.47
CA GLY A 292 -4.34 -3.04 -14.05
C GLY A 292 -5.36 -4.05 -13.55
N THR A 293 -4.99 -5.30 -13.36
CA THR A 293 -3.61 -5.77 -13.22
C THR A 293 -3.36 -7.03 -14.03
N THR A 294 -2.09 -7.34 -14.24
CA THR A 294 -1.62 -8.64 -14.73
C THR A 294 -1.40 -9.60 -13.56
N GLU A 295 -1.05 -10.82 -13.92
CA GLU A 295 -0.66 -11.90 -13.02
C GLU A 295 0.20 -12.87 -13.84
N THR A 296 1.48 -12.92 -13.49
CA THR A 296 2.46 -13.83 -14.10
C THR A 296 3.25 -14.48 -12.98
N GLU A 297 3.52 -15.77 -13.08
CA GLU A 297 4.42 -16.44 -12.13
C GLU A 297 5.80 -15.77 -12.15
N SER A 298 6.42 -15.61 -10.99
CA SER A 298 7.69 -14.92 -10.85
C SER A 298 8.55 -15.57 -9.79
N GLU A 299 9.83 -15.21 -9.78
CA GLU A 299 10.78 -15.53 -8.72
C GLU A 299 11.17 -14.28 -7.93
N LEU A 300 11.75 -14.46 -6.75
CA LEU A 300 12.31 -13.36 -5.96
C LEU A 300 13.65 -12.93 -6.56
N GLY A 301 13.67 -11.78 -7.22
CA GLY A 301 14.89 -11.15 -7.70
C GLY A 301 15.66 -10.35 -6.64
N GLU A 302 16.83 -9.85 -7.02
CA GLU A 302 17.55 -8.80 -6.29
C GLU A 302 17.04 -7.40 -6.65
N SER A 303 16.53 -7.23 -7.87
CA SER A 303 15.99 -5.97 -8.40
C SER A 303 14.48 -5.87 -8.19
N GLU A 304 13.97 -4.63 -8.14
CA GLU A 304 12.53 -4.37 -8.16
C GLU A 304 11.89 -4.93 -9.44
N PRO A 305 10.71 -5.57 -9.38
CA PRO A 305 10.01 -5.94 -10.60
C PRO A 305 9.59 -4.68 -11.39
N VAL A 306 9.59 -4.78 -12.72
CA VAL A 306 9.20 -3.68 -13.60
C VAL A 306 8.09 -4.07 -14.55
N VAL A 307 7.46 -3.04 -15.11
CA VAL A 307 6.50 -3.18 -16.21
C VAL A 307 7.27 -3.50 -17.49
N GLU A 308 6.85 -4.54 -18.18
CA GLU A 308 7.40 -4.93 -19.47
C GLU A 308 6.44 -4.59 -20.61
N ARG A 309 6.98 -4.41 -21.81
CA ARG A 309 6.19 -4.08 -23.01
C ARG A 309 5.02 -5.04 -23.26
N ALA A 310 5.22 -6.35 -23.06
CA ALA A 310 4.18 -7.35 -23.25
C ALA A 310 2.98 -7.14 -22.31
N GLU A 311 3.22 -6.60 -21.10
CA GLU A 311 2.18 -6.33 -20.12
C GLU A 311 1.41 -5.05 -20.44
N VAL A 312 2.10 -4.05 -21.01
CA VAL A 312 1.48 -2.85 -21.58
C VAL A 312 0.50 -3.25 -22.69
N ASP A 313 0.97 -4.05 -23.66
CA ASP A 313 0.15 -4.48 -24.80
C ASP A 313 -1.03 -5.36 -24.33
N TYR A 314 -0.81 -6.24 -23.35
CA TYR A 314 -1.86 -7.04 -22.73
C TYR A 314 -2.98 -6.16 -22.15
N LEU A 315 -2.64 -5.20 -21.28
CA LEU A 315 -3.63 -4.36 -20.60
C LEU A 315 -4.41 -3.50 -21.60
N LEU A 316 -3.73 -2.87 -22.56
CA LEU A 316 -4.37 -2.05 -23.59
C LEU A 316 -5.32 -2.88 -24.47
N SER A 317 -4.99 -4.14 -24.76
CA SER A 317 -5.85 -5.03 -25.55
C SER A 317 -7.22 -5.30 -24.92
N TYR A 318 -7.33 -5.26 -23.59
CA TYR A 318 -8.59 -5.42 -22.87
C TYR A 318 -9.30 -4.10 -22.67
N VAL A 319 -8.59 -3.04 -22.28
CA VAL A 319 -9.17 -1.71 -22.06
C VAL A 319 -9.79 -1.17 -23.35
N ASN A 320 -9.12 -1.33 -24.50
CA ASN A 320 -9.59 -0.82 -25.78
C ASN A 320 -10.85 -1.51 -26.32
N ARG A 321 -11.31 -2.61 -25.69
CA ARG A 321 -12.62 -3.21 -26.01
C ARG A 321 -13.80 -2.39 -25.45
N TYR A 322 -13.54 -1.57 -24.43
CA TYR A 322 -14.54 -0.83 -23.68
C TYR A 322 -14.48 0.69 -23.90
N PHE A 323 -13.44 1.20 -24.56
CA PHE A 323 -13.28 2.62 -24.87
C PHE A 323 -13.72 2.92 -26.30
N GLU A 324 -14.37 4.07 -26.51
CA GLU A 324 -14.75 4.54 -27.85
C GLU A 324 -13.52 4.93 -28.67
N LYS A 325 -12.59 5.66 -28.03
CA LYS A 325 -11.28 6.00 -28.60
C LYS A 325 -10.24 5.09 -27.97
N PRO A 326 -9.53 4.26 -28.76
CA PRO A 326 -8.53 3.36 -28.20
C PRO A 326 -7.37 4.17 -27.62
N ILE A 327 -6.88 3.74 -26.46
CA ILE A 327 -5.68 4.24 -25.79
C ILE A 327 -4.46 3.60 -26.47
N MET A 328 -3.53 4.44 -26.90
CA MET A 328 -2.30 4.04 -27.55
C MET A 328 -1.17 3.81 -26.55
N ALA A 329 -0.20 2.96 -26.91
CA ALA A 329 0.90 2.62 -26.03
C ALA A 329 1.84 3.81 -25.73
N ASP A 330 1.98 4.75 -26.66
CA ASP A 330 2.76 5.98 -26.48
C ASP A 330 2.09 6.99 -25.51
N GLN A 331 0.85 6.74 -25.09
CA GLN A 331 0.15 7.51 -24.07
C GLN A 331 0.40 6.96 -22.65
N VAL A 332 1.15 5.87 -22.50
CA VAL A 332 1.58 5.38 -21.19
C VAL A 332 2.71 6.28 -20.68
N ILE A 333 2.51 6.86 -19.50
CA ILE A 333 3.42 7.86 -18.90
C ILE A 333 4.17 7.33 -17.67
N ALA A 334 3.69 6.22 -17.09
CA ALA A 334 4.32 5.53 -15.99
C ALA A 334 3.74 4.11 -15.84
N GLY A 335 4.30 3.37 -14.89
CA GLY A 335 3.79 2.08 -14.48
C GLY A 335 4.57 1.55 -13.28
N PHE A 336 4.05 0.52 -12.65
CA PHE A 336 4.74 -0.17 -11.57
C PHE A 336 4.37 -1.65 -11.54
N ALA A 337 5.24 -2.44 -10.92
CA ALA A 337 5.00 -3.85 -10.67
C ALA A 337 5.13 -4.16 -9.17
N GLY A 338 4.43 -5.20 -8.72
CA GLY A 338 4.53 -5.71 -7.36
C GLY A 338 4.50 -7.23 -7.35
N LEU A 339 5.13 -7.82 -6.33
CA LEU A 339 5.10 -9.26 -6.08
C LEU A 339 4.01 -9.59 -5.05
N ARG A 340 3.08 -10.47 -5.43
CA ARG A 340 2.05 -10.99 -4.54
C ARG A 340 2.63 -12.15 -3.72
N PRO A 341 2.58 -12.09 -2.38
CA PRO A 341 2.96 -13.21 -1.53
C PRO A 341 1.87 -14.30 -1.55
N LEU A 342 2.10 -15.39 -2.27
CA LEU A 342 1.18 -16.52 -2.37
C LEU A 342 1.62 -17.63 -1.41
N LEU A 343 0.72 -17.96 -0.46
CA LEU A 343 0.94 -19.01 0.53
C LEU A 343 0.77 -20.40 -0.09
N GLN A 344 1.76 -21.27 0.13
CA GLN A 344 1.68 -22.69 -0.17
C GLN A 344 1.26 -23.50 1.06
N ALA A 345 0.72 -24.69 0.79
CA ALA A 345 0.51 -25.71 1.82
C ALA A 345 1.81 -25.93 2.58
N ASP A 346 1.73 -26.16 3.89
CA ASP A 346 2.86 -26.75 4.60
C ASP A 346 3.13 -28.13 3.99
N PRO A 347 4.34 -28.39 3.44
CA PRO A 347 4.70 -29.69 2.87
C PRO A 347 4.58 -30.84 3.88
N ASN A 348 4.61 -30.54 5.18
CA ASN A 348 4.57 -31.51 6.28
C ASN A 348 3.19 -31.64 6.95
N ALA A 349 2.18 -30.86 6.53
CA ALA A 349 0.84 -30.91 7.11
C ALA A 349 -0.15 -31.74 6.29
N ASP A 350 -1.13 -32.32 6.97
CA ASP A 350 -2.24 -33.03 6.34
C ASP A 350 -3.08 -32.03 5.50
N THR A 351 -3.19 -32.30 4.20
CA THR A 351 -3.59 -31.40 3.09
C THR A 351 -4.98 -30.71 3.18
N LYS A 352 -5.69 -30.82 4.30
CA LYS A 352 -7.12 -30.46 4.44
C LYS A 352 -7.44 -29.02 4.87
N GLN A 353 -6.47 -28.12 5.09
CA GLN A 353 -6.76 -26.78 5.66
C GLN A 353 -6.26 -25.57 4.86
N LEU A 354 -6.19 -25.65 3.54
CA LEU A 354 -5.78 -24.53 2.69
C LEU A 354 -6.92 -23.55 2.34
N VAL A 355 -7.75 -23.18 3.32
CA VAL A 355 -8.80 -22.15 3.17
C VAL A 355 -8.61 -21.09 4.25
N ARG A 356 -7.45 -20.41 4.22
CA ARG A 356 -7.25 -19.17 4.97
C ARG A 356 -6.55 -18.15 4.06
N ASP A 357 -7.07 -16.92 4.04
CA ASP A 357 -6.48 -15.81 3.31
C ASP A 357 -5.06 -15.50 3.81
N HIS A 358 -4.81 -15.72 5.11
CA HIS A 358 -3.51 -15.61 5.78
C HIS A 358 -3.31 -16.71 6.82
N GLU A 359 -2.05 -16.94 7.21
CA GLU A 359 -1.67 -17.91 8.25
C GLU A 359 -0.68 -17.28 9.23
N VAL A 360 -0.91 -17.46 10.54
CA VAL A 360 0.07 -17.15 11.60
C VAL A 360 0.76 -18.46 11.98
N GLU A 361 1.98 -18.64 11.49
CA GLU A 361 2.82 -19.80 11.74
C GLU A 361 3.76 -19.52 12.91
N VAL A 362 3.99 -20.51 13.79
CA VAL A 362 4.94 -20.41 14.90
C VAL A 362 5.96 -21.54 14.78
N ASP A 363 7.23 -21.19 14.59
CA ASP A 363 8.31 -22.16 14.70
C ASP A 363 8.55 -22.51 16.16
N GLN A 364 8.30 -23.77 16.53
CA GLN A 364 8.45 -24.24 17.91
C GLN A 364 9.92 -24.27 18.36
N THR A 365 10.87 -24.38 17.42
CA THR A 365 12.29 -24.44 17.72
C THR A 365 12.85 -23.05 17.99
N SER A 366 12.73 -22.13 17.04
CA SER A 366 13.27 -20.77 17.20
C SER A 366 12.35 -19.83 17.99
N GLY A 367 11.04 -20.11 18.02
CA GLY A 367 10.04 -19.22 18.60
C GLY A 367 9.65 -18.04 17.71
N LEU A 368 10.04 -18.05 16.43
CA LEU A 368 9.65 -17.05 15.43
C LEU A 368 8.15 -17.15 15.13
N ILE A 369 7.45 -16.02 15.10
CA ILE A 369 6.06 -15.91 14.64
C ILE A 369 6.10 -15.35 13.21
N SER A 370 5.56 -16.06 12.23
CA SER A 370 5.49 -15.60 10.83
C SER A 370 4.05 -15.40 10.40
N ILE A 371 3.75 -14.21 9.87
CA ILE A 371 2.45 -13.92 9.26
C ILE A 371 2.58 -13.99 7.74
N LEU A 372 1.93 -15.00 7.16
CA LEU A 372 2.07 -15.38 5.75
C LEU A 372 0.79 -15.12 4.96
N GLY A 373 0.94 -14.70 3.70
CA GLY A 373 -0.17 -14.39 2.80
C GLY A 373 -0.92 -13.11 3.17
N GLY A 374 -2.23 -13.12 2.96
CA GLY A 374 -3.12 -12.01 3.27
C GLY A 374 -3.22 -10.92 2.18
N LYS A 375 -4.00 -9.89 2.50
CA LYS A 375 -4.33 -8.76 1.60
C LYS A 375 -4.30 -7.46 2.37
N TRP A 376 -4.13 -6.36 1.66
CA TRP A 376 -4.19 -5.02 2.26
C TRP A 376 -5.52 -4.79 2.99
N THR A 377 -6.67 -5.16 2.42
CA THR A 377 -7.97 -4.98 3.10
C THR A 377 -8.03 -5.59 4.50
N THR A 378 -7.30 -6.68 4.77
CA THR A 378 -7.39 -7.44 6.02
C THR A 378 -6.17 -7.28 6.93
N TYR A 379 -5.27 -6.34 6.66
CA TYR A 379 -4.02 -6.21 7.41
C TYR A 379 -4.21 -6.09 8.92
N ARG A 380 -5.27 -5.39 9.36
CA ARG A 380 -5.51 -5.10 10.78
C ARG A 380 -5.97 -6.36 11.50
N LEU A 381 -6.79 -7.20 10.86
CA LEU A 381 -7.08 -8.55 11.36
C LEU A 381 -5.83 -9.44 11.37
N MET A 382 -4.99 -9.38 10.33
CA MET A 382 -3.73 -10.13 10.31
C MET A 382 -2.82 -9.72 11.47
N ALA A 383 -2.72 -8.41 11.74
CA ALA A 383 -1.99 -7.87 12.86
C ALA A 383 -2.57 -8.35 14.20
N LYS A 384 -3.89 -8.23 14.37
CA LYS A 384 -4.61 -8.74 15.55
C LYS A 384 -4.26 -10.19 15.81
N ASP A 385 -4.49 -11.07 14.84
CA ASP A 385 -4.28 -12.50 14.97
C ASP A 385 -2.80 -12.83 15.31
N THR A 386 -1.86 -12.05 14.78
CA THR A 386 -0.43 -12.21 15.05
C THR A 386 -0.06 -11.81 16.48
N ILE A 387 -0.58 -10.68 16.97
CA ILE A 387 -0.31 -10.19 18.33
C ILE A 387 -1.04 -11.05 19.36
N ASP A 388 -2.26 -11.51 19.09
CA ASP A 388 -2.96 -12.47 19.95
C ASP A 388 -2.12 -13.75 20.12
N LYS A 389 -1.49 -14.23 19.04
CA LYS A 389 -0.60 -15.39 19.09
C LYS A 389 0.63 -15.14 19.96
N PHE A 390 1.15 -13.92 20.00
CA PHE A 390 2.21 -13.55 20.93
C PHE A 390 1.76 -13.71 22.39
N TYR A 391 0.58 -13.18 22.77
CA TYR A 391 0.05 -13.31 24.14
C TYR A 391 -0.15 -14.78 24.53
N GLU A 392 -0.70 -15.59 23.63
CA GLU A 392 -0.86 -17.04 23.83
C GLU A 392 0.48 -17.71 24.16
N LEU A 393 1.53 -17.40 23.40
CA LEU A 393 2.88 -17.96 23.58
C LEU A 393 3.66 -17.40 24.78
N GLN A 394 3.19 -16.31 25.38
CA GLN A 394 3.77 -15.76 26.61
C GLN A 394 2.99 -16.19 27.86
N GLU A 395 1.89 -16.93 27.69
CA GLU A 395 0.96 -17.29 28.78
C GLU A 395 0.50 -16.06 29.57
N GLN A 396 0.37 -14.92 28.90
CA GLN A 396 -0.08 -13.65 29.47
C GLN A 396 -1.56 -13.42 29.16
N PRO A 397 -2.31 -12.74 30.04
CA PRO A 397 -3.65 -12.28 29.72
C PRO A 397 -3.63 -11.41 28.44
N GLU A 398 -4.51 -11.72 27.48
CA GLU A 398 -4.65 -10.94 26.26
C GLU A 398 -5.24 -9.56 26.59
N GLU A 399 -4.50 -8.50 26.26
CA GLU A 399 -5.08 -7.16 26.21
C GLU A 399 -5.89 -7.01 24.92
N PRO A 400 -7.12 -6.45 24.97
CA PRO A 400 -8.00 -6.40 23.81
C PRO A 400 -7.43 -5.50 22.71
N CYS A 401 -7.58 -5.93 21.46
CA CYS A 401 -7.27 -5.11 20.29
C CYS A 401 -8.23 -3.92 20.19
N ILE A 402 -7.68 -2.70 20.09
CA ILE A 402 -8.45 -1.45 19.94
C ILE A 402 -8.25 -0.77 18.58
N THR A 403 -7.52 -1.40 17.67
CA THR A 403 -7.07 -0.78 16.40
C THR A 403 -8.19 -0.48 15.41
N ASP A 404 -9.39 -1.03 15.60
CA ASP A 404 -10.59 -0.69 14.84
C ASP A 404 -11.24 0.64 15.28
N HIS A 405 -10.75 1.24 16.37
CA HIS A 405 -11.17 2.53 16.89
C HIS A 405 -10.06 3.59 16.88
N ILE A 406 -8.83 3.22 16.53
CA ILE A 406 -7.71 4.16 16.43
C ILE A 406 -7.83 4.93 15.12
N LYS A 407 -8.02 6.25 15.25
CA LYS A 407 -7.80 7.18 14.14
C LYS A 407 -6.31 7.27 13.86
N LEU A 408 -5.91 7.10 12.60
CA LEU A 408 -4.51 7.25 12.22
C LEU A 408 -4.14 8.74 12.20
N VAL A 409 -2.83 9.01 12.27
CA VAL A 409 -2.31 10.38 12.13
C VAL A 409 -2.93 11.07 10.91
N GLY A 410 -3.31 12.34 11.09
CA GLY A 410 -4.01 13.15 10.07
C GLY A 410 -5.53 12.97 10.05
N ALA A 411 -6.09 11.94 10.68
CA ALA A 411 -7.53 11.67 10.68
C ALA A 411 -8.30 12.36 11.81
N ASP A 412 -7.68 12.60 12.96
CA ASP A 412 -8.37 13.27 14.07
C ASP A 412 -8.60 14.75 13.75
N GLY A 413 -9.86 15.19 13.87
CA GLY A 413 -10.30 16.52 13.43
C GLY A 413 -10.40 16.73 11.91
N TYR A 414 -10.17 15.69 11.09
CA TYR A 414 -10.25 15.81 9.63
C TYR A 414 -11.67 16.13 9.15
N ALA A 415 -11.75 17.02 8.17
CA ALA A 415 -12.95 17.29 7.38
C ALA A 415 -12.56 17.57 5.92
N ASP A 416 -13.44 17.24 4.97
CA ASP A 416 -13.17 17.43 3.54
C ASP A 416 -12.94 18.89 3.15
N ASP A 417 -13.46 19.85 3.93
CA ASP A 417 -13.26 21.28 3.71
C ASP A 417 -12.23 21.94 4.64
N PHE A 418 -11.47 21.12 5.40
CA PHE A 418 -10.40 21.59 6.28
C PHE A 418 -9.30 22.35 5.53
N TRP A 419 -9.12 22.12 4.22
CA TRP A 419 -8.23 22.91 3.35
C TRP A 419 -8.52 24.42 3.40
N LYS A 420 -9.76 24.84 3.70
CA LYS A 420 -10.11 26.28 3.86
C LYS A 420 -9.38 26.94 5.02
N VAL A 421 -9.02 26.17 6.06
CA VAL A 421 -8.20 26.66 7.18
C VAL A 421 -6.79 26.99 6.69
N LEU A 422 -6.20 26.16 5.83
CA LEU A 422 -4.88 26.39 5.26
C LEU A 422 -4.85 27.66 4.39
N VAL A 423 -5.91 27.87 3.59
CA VAL A 423 -6.06 29.07 2.78
C VAL A 423 -6.21 30.32 3.65
N SER A 424 -7.16 30.31 4.60
CA SER A 424 -7.50 31.52 5.38
C SER A 424 -6.43 31.90 6.40
N LYS A 425 -5.79 30.93 7.06
CA LYS A 425 -4.82 31.18 8.14
C LYS A 425 -3.39 31.37 7.62
N TYR A 426 -3.00 30.63 6.59
CA TYR A 426 -1.60 30.55 6.13
C TYR A 426 -1.39 31.10 4.71
N ALA A 427 -2.46 31.52 4.03
CA ALA A 427 -2.44 31.95 2.63
C ALA A 427 -1.81 30.89 1.70
N VAL A 428 -2.12 29.62 1.95
CA VAL A 428 -1.74 28.52 1.05
C VAL A 428 -2.64 28.58 -0.19
N PRO A 429 -2.12 28.50 -1.42
CA PRO A 429 -2.94 28.48 -2.62
C PRO A 429 -3.97 27.34 -2.60
N GLU A 430 -5.20 27.59 -3.04
CA GLU A 430 -6.33 26.66 -2.89
C GLU A 430 -6.03 25.24 -3.41
N ALA A 431 -5.44 25.12 -4.59
CA ALA A 431 -5.11 23.82 -5.17
C ALA A 431 -4.06 23.05 -4.34
N VAL A 432 -3.09 23.75 -3.74
CA VAL A 432 -2.09 23.16 -2.84
C VAL A 432 -2.76 22.77 -1.52
N ALA A 433 -3.61 23.63 -0.96
CA ALA A 433 -4.34 23.35 0.27
C ALA A 433 -5.23 22.10 0.15
N LYS A 434 -5.94 21.93 -0.98
CA LYS A 434 -6.74 20.73 -1.25
C LYS A 434 -5.89 19.48 -1.38
N HIS A 435 -4.72 19.58 -2.03
CA HIS A 435 -3.76 18.48 -2.13
C HIS A 435 -3.26 18.06 -0.75
N LEU A 436 -2.78 19.02 0.05
CA LEU A 436 -2.28 18.78 1.39
C LEU A 436 -3.34 18.14 2.29
N ASN A 437 -4.57 18.65 2.25
CA ASN A 437 -5.67 18.10 3.06
C ASN A 437 -5.95 16.63 2.71
N ARG A 438 -5.91 16.26 1.42
CA ARG A 438 -6.12 14.88 0.97
C ARG A 438 -4.96 13.96 1.37
N GLN A 439 -3.71 14.42 1.27
CA GLN A 439 -2.54 13.56 1.49
C GLN A 439 -2.09 13.46 2.95
N TYR A 440 -2.34 14.50 3.75
CA TYR A 440 -1.81 14.64 5.11
C TYR A 440 -2.91 14.87 6.16
N GLY A 441 -4.17 15.09 5.75
CA GLY A 441 -5.26 15.38 6.68
C GLY A 441 -4.91 16.57 7.58
N THR A 442 -5.07 16.43 8.89
CA THR A 442 -4.76 17.49 9.85
C THR A 442 -3.26 17.81 10.00
N GLU A 443 -2.34 16.92 9.58
CA GLU A 443 -0.90 17.23 9.55
C GLU A 443 -0.55 18.29 8.50
N SER A 444 -1.46 18.58 7.56
CA SER A 444 -1.29 19.68 6.62
C SER A 444 -1.09 21.04 7.31
N LEU A 445 -1.49 21.18 8.58
CA LEU A 445 -1.19 22.36 9.39
C LEU A 445 0.31 22.53 9.66
N GLU A 446 1.04 21.44 9.90
CA GLU A 446 2.49 21.49 10.14
C GLU A 446 3.22 21.92 8.86
N ILE A 447 2.79 21.40 7.71
CA ILE A 447 3.33 21.79 6.41
C ILE A 447 3.02 23.27 6.12
N ALA A 448 1.78 23.71 6.40
CA ALA A 448 1.41 25.12 6.25
C ALA A 448 2.17 26.05 7.21
N GLN A 449 2.56 25.55 8.39
CA GLN A 449 3.42 26.28 9.32
C GLN A 449 4.84 26.41 8.75
N LEU A 450 5.44 25.33 8.20
CA LEU A 450 6.73 25.40 7.51
C LEU A 450 6.72 26.43 6.37
N MET A 451 5.65 26.45 5.58
CA MET A 451 5.43 27.45 4.53
C MET A 451 5.30 28.89 5.06
N HIS A 452 4.78 29.06 6.27
CA HIS A 452 4.66 30.38 6.89
C HIS A 452 6.01 30.87 7.42
N ASP A 453 6.75 29.99 8.08
CA ASP A 453 8.06 30.28 8.66
C ASP A 453 9.12 30.53 7.58
N ARG A 454 8.99 29.85 6.44
CA ARG A 454 9.86 29.96 5.26
C ARG A 454 9.01 30.13 3.99
N PRO A 455 8.69 31.38 3.60
CA PRO A 455 7.83 31.65 2.45
C PRO A 455 8.32 31.10 1.12
N ASP A 456 9.64 30.94 0.95
CA ASP A 456 10.26 30.26 -0.20
C ASP A 456 9.80 28.81 -0.34
N TRP A 457 9.41 28.16 0.76
CA TRP A 457 8.91 26.79 0.74
C TRP A 457 7.46 26.65 0.27
N LYS A 458 6.74 27.77 0.04
CA LYS A 458 5.41 27.76 -0.61
C LYS A 458 5.49 27.45 -2.10
N GLU A 459 6.67 27.62 -2.70
CA GLU A 459 6.88 27.36 -4.10
C GLU A 459 6.60 25.88 -4.43
N ARG A 460 5.90 25.66 -5.54
CA ARG A 460 5.70 24.33 -6.08
C ARG A 460 7.01 23.82 -6.66
N LEU A 461 7.21 22.50 -6.59
CA LEU A 461 8.35 21.84 -7.22
C LEU A 461 8.28 21.93 -8.77
N SER A 462 7.07 22.08 -9.31
CA SER A 462 6.80 22.28 -10.74
C SER A 462 5.40 22.90 -10.90
N ASP A 463 5.18 23.71 -11.94
CA ASP A 463 3.88 24.32 -12.23
C ASP A 463 2.77 23.28 -12.47
N GLN A 464 3.15 22.08 -12.92
CA GLN A 464 2.24 20.98 -13.26
C GLN A 464 1.84 20.14 -12.03
N LEU A 465 2.51 20.33 -10.89
CA LEU A 465 2.30 19.53 -9.68
C LEU A 465 1.80 20.39 -8.54
N PRO A 466 0.93 19.86 -7.67
CA PRO A 466 0.54 20.57 -6.46
C PRO A 466 1.64 20.54 -5.39
N ASN A 467 2.64 19.66 -5.53
CA ASN A 467 3.66 19.42 -4.53
C ASN A 467 4.58 20.63 -4.33
N THR A 468 5.01 20.84 -3.09
CA THR A 468 5.79 22.02 -2.68
C THR A 468 7.10 21.66 -1.99
N LYS A 469 8.02 22.62 -1.93
CA LYS A 469 9.29 22.45 -1.20
C LYS A 469 9.05 22.14 0.29
N ALA A 470 8.03 22.75 0.91
CA ALA A 470 7.67 22.48 2.31
C ALA A 470 7.30 21.02 2.59
N GLU A 471 6.68 20.32 1.62
CA GLU A 471 6.36 18.91 1.78
C GLU A 471 7.61 18.05 1.82
N VAL A 472 8.63 18.34 1.00
CA VAL A 472 9.91 17.61 1.01
C VAL A 472 10.55 17.72 2.39
N VAL A 473 10.64 18.94 2.92
CA VAL A 473 11.16 19.21 4.26
C VAL A 473 10.36 18.47 5.33
N PHE A 474 9.03 18.52 5.24
CA PHE A 474 8.15 17.83 6.20
C PHE A 474 8.40 16.31 6.19
N VAL A 475 8.45 15.67 5.02
CA VAL A 475 8.58 14.21 4.97
C VAL A 475 9.96 13.71 5.40
N VAL A 476 11.00 14.52 5.22
CA VAL A 476 12.34 14.23 5.77
C VAL A 476 12.30 14.31 7.29
N ARG A 477 11.74 15.38 7.86
CA ARG A 477 11.72 15.63 9.31
C ARG A 477 10.75 14.75 10.10
N ALA A 478 9.58 14.47 9.53
CA ALA A 478 8.45 13.84 10.24
C ALA A 478 8.15 12.41 9.78
N GLU A 479 8.68 11.98 8.64
CA GLU A 479 8.32 10.69 8.02
C GLU A 479 9.51 9.82 7.61
N MET A 480 10.70 10.16 8.11
CA MET A 480 11.95 9.42 7.89
C MET A 480 12.25 9.19 6.41
N ALA A 481 11.96 10.15 5.53
CA ALA A 481 12.45 10.07 4.16
C ALA A 481 13.98 10.23 4.16
N GLN A 482 14.70 9.25 3.62
CA GLN A 482 16.17 9.18 3.58
C GLN A 482 16.72 9.02 2.17
N THR A 483 15.89 8.75 1.16
CA THR A 483 16.29 8.66 -0.25
C THR A 483 15.29 9.40 -1.15
N LEU A 484 15.71 9.77 -2.37
CA LEU A 484 14.80 10.36 -3.37
C LEU A 484 13.56 9.49 -3.60
N LYS A 485 13.73 8.17 -3.63
CA LYS A 485 12.65 7.20 -3.83
C LYS A 485 11.66 7.19 -2.66
N ASP A 486 12.12 7.46 -1.44
CA ASP A 486 11.23 7.59 -0.28
C ASP A 486 10.21 8.71 -0.52
N VAL A 487 10.70 9.85 -0.99
CA VAL A 487 9.87 11.02 -1.32
C VAL A 487 9.04 10.77 -2.56
N LEU A 488 9.69 10.53 -3.70
CA LEU A 488 9.08 10.54 -5.02
C LEU A 488 8.17 9.33 -5.28
N ALA A 489 8.53 8.14 -4.81
CA ALA A 489 7.74 6.93 -5.04
C ALA A 489 6.67 6.68 -3.98
N ARG A 490 6.95 7.03 -2.71
CA ARG A 490 6.08 6.62 -1.58
C ARG A 490 5.35 7.76 -0.90
N ARG A 491 6.03 8.86 -0.58
CA ARG A 491 5.35 10.01 0.05
C ARG A 491 4.49 10.77 -0.97
N PHE A 492 5.00 10.99 -2.17
CA PHE A 492 4.27 11.68 -3.24
C PHE A 492 3.53 10.72 -4.16
N GLY A 493 4.04 9.50 -4.37
CA GLY A 493 3.48 8.55 -5.33
C GLY A 493 3.70 8.95 -6.80
N LEU A 494 4.57 9.92 -7.04
CA LEU A 494 4.79 10.53 -8.35
C LEU A 494 5.54 9.60 -9.29
N GLU A 495 6.59 8.90 -8.82
CA GLU A 495 7.30 7.90 -9.63
C GLU A 495 6.36 6.81 -10.16
N LEU A 496 5.35 6.44 -9.37
CA LEU A 496 4.38 5.41 -9.76
C LEU A 496 3.37 5.92 -10.78
N THR A 497 3.25 7.24 -10.99
CA THR A 497 2.14 7.87 -11.71
C THR A 497 2.57 8.80 -12.85
N ASP A 498 3.81 9.28 -12.85
CA ASP A 498 4.35 10.20 -13.86
C ASP A 498 5.89 10.20 -13.82
N TRP A 499 6.52 9.36 -14.66
CA TRP A 499 7.98 9.21 -14.66
C TRP A 499 8.69 10.52 -15.02
N ASP A 500 8.23 11.21 -16.06
CA ASP A 500 8.86 12.44 -16.53
C ASP A 500 8.78 13.58 -15.51
N SER A 501 7.65 13.71 -14.82
CA SER A 501 7.51 14.72 -13.78
C SER A 501 8.34 14.38 -12.55
N SER A 502 8.43 13.09 -12.18
CA SER A 502 9.28 12.62 -11.07
C SER A 502 10.76 12.89 -11.35
N ASP A 503 11.19 12.56 -12.56
CA ASP A 503 12.55 12.73 -13.05
C ASP A 503 12.96 14.22 -13.08
N ARG A 504 12.07 15.08 -13.60
CA ARG A 504 12.31 16.53 -13.73
C ARG A 504 12.50 17.25 -12.40
N ILE A 505 11.77 16.86 -11.35
CA ILE A 505 11.86 17.52 -10.04
C ILE A 505 12.93 16.91 -9.13
N SER A 506 13.55 15.81 -9.54
CA SER A 506 14.47 15.03 -8.70
C SER A 506 15.64 15.86 -8.18
N GLU A 507 16.21 16.76 -9.00
CA GLU A 507 17.28 17.67 -8.59
C GLU A 507 16.87 18.62 -7.47
N THR A 508 15.72 19.29 -7.61
CA THR A 508 15.22 20.21 -6.58
C THR A 508 14.86 19.49 -5.28
N VAL A 509 14.33 18.27 -5.39
CA VAL A 509 14.08 17.43 -4.21
C VAL A 509 15.40 17.02 -3.56
N ALA A 510 16.41 16.65 -4.34
CA ALA A 510 17.73 16.27 -3.82
C ALA A 510 18.42 17.44 -3.10
N ASP A 511 18.29 18.67 -3.61
CA ASP A 511 18.85 19.87 -2.97
C ASP A 511 18.24 20.08 -1.57
N LEU A 512 16.91 20.02 -1.47
CA LEU A 512 16.21 20.16 -0.19
C LEU A 512 16.53 19.02 0.77
N MET A 513 16.65 17.79 0.26
CA MET A 513 17.04 16.64 1.08
C MET A 513 18.48 16.76 1.55
N ALA A 514 19.40 17.25 0.71
CA ALA A 514 20.79 17.46 1.07
C ALA A 514 20.93 18.47 2.21
N ASP A 515 20.17 19.58 2.15
CA ASP A 515 20.13 20.58 3.23
C ASP A 515 19.61 19.98 4.56
N GLU A 516 18.55 19.15 4.50
CA GLU A 516 17.92 18.59 5.70
C GLU A 516 18.69 17.39 6.30
N LEU A 517 19.34 16.58 5.46
CA LEU A 517 20.06 15.38 5.87
C LEU A 517 21.57 15.59 6.01
N GLY A 518 22.08 16.75 5.58
CA GLY A 518 23.50 17.06 5.56
C GLY A 518 24.30 16.24 4.56
N TRP A 519 23.71 15.96 3.38
CA TRP A 519 24.43 15.25 2.32
C TRP A 519 25.57 16.12 1.77
N THR A 520 26.67 15.45 1.43
CA THR A 520 27.73 16.04 0.62
C THR A 520 27.27 16.25 -0.83
N ASP A 521 27.95 17.12 -1.56
CA ASP A 521 27.68 17.33 -2.99
C ASP A 521 27.79 16.03 -3.79
N ASP A 522 28.73 15.14 -3.45
CA ASP A 522 28.92 13.84 -4.09
C ASP A 522 27.73 12.89 -3.82
N GLU A 523 27.22 12.85 -2.58
CA GLU A 523 26.04 12.06 -2.22
C GLU A 523 24.79 12.57 -2.94
N ARG A 524 24.60 13.90 -2.99
CA ARG A 524 23.50 14.54 -3.71
C ARG A 524 23.56 14.24 -5.21
N GLN A 525 24.73 14.40 -5.84
CA GLN A 525 24.93 14.08 -7.26
C GLN A 525 24.70 12.60 -7.55
N LYS A 526 25.21 11.72 -6.69
CA LYS A 526 25.01 10.28 -6.82
C LYS A 526 23.54 9.90 -6.71
N ALA A 527 22.80 10.45 -5.74
CA ALA A 527 21.38 10.18 -5.56
C ALA A 527 20.58 10.56 -6.82
N VAL A 528 20.84 11.74 -7.39
CA VAL A 528 20.21 12.21 -8.64
C VAL A 528 20.57 11.31 -9.82
N PHE A 529 21.87 10.97 -9.99
CA PHE A 529 22.33 10.10 -11.07
C PHE A 529 21.68 8.71 -11.02
N ASP A 530 21.69 8.07 -9.85
CA ASP A 530 21.09 6.76 -9.66
C ASP A 530 19.58 6.80 -9.94
N TYR A 531 18.91 7.88 -9.55
CA TYR A 531 17.47 8.07 -9.79
C TYR A 531 17.15 8.21 -11.28
N HIS A 532 17.87 9.06 -12.02
CA HIS A 532 17.72 9.19 -13.47
C HIS A 532 17.90 7.84 -14.18
N ALA A 533 18.96 7.11 -13.83
CA ALA A 533 19.24 5.79 -14.41
C ALA A 533 18.12 4.78 -14.16
N GLU A 534 17.49 4.83 -12.98
CA GLU A 534 16.35 3.98 -12.64
C GLU A 534 15.09 4.33 -13.47
N ILE A 535 14.77 5.61 -13.62
CA ILE A 535 13.63 6.03 -14.45
C ILE A 535 13.85 5.65 -15.92
N ASP A 536 15.06 5.83 -16.45
CA ASP A 536 15.39 5.40 -17.81
C ASP A 536 15.25 3.89 -17.99
N TRP A 537 15.63 3.12 -16.98
CA TRP A 537 15.42 1.68 -16.97
C TRP A 537 13.93 1.30 -16.99
N PHE A 538 13.07 2.00 -16.24
CA PHE A 538 11.63 1.80 -16.28
C PHE A 538 11.04 2.09 -17.67
N ARG A 539 11.38 3.24 -18.27
CA ARG A 539 10.95 3.62 -19.63
C ARG A 539 11.36 2.56 -20.65
N LYS A 540 12.62 2.11 -20.59
CA LYS A 540 13.17 1.11 -21.52
C LYS A 540 12.47 -0.24 -21.37
N SER A 541 12.25 -0.69 -20.14
CA SER A 541 11.62 -1.99 -19.85
C SER A 541 10.16 -2.03 -20.32
N ALA A 542 9.43 -0.93 -20.16
CA ALA A 542 8.06 -0.79 -20.66
C ALA A 542 7.96 -0.64 -22.19
N GLY A 543 9.09 -0.48 -22.89
CA GLY A 543 9.13 -0.27 -24.33
C GLY A 543 8.50 1.07 -24.74
N LEU A 544 8.77 2.13 -23.95
CA LEU A 544 8.28 3.49 -24.15
C LEU A 544 9.39 4.48 -24.55
N VAL A 545 10.61 3.99 -24.73
CA VAL A 545 11.72 4.76 -25.30
C VAL A 545 11.66 4.66 -26.81
N VAL A 546 11.69 5.81 -27.51
CA VAL A 546 11.89 5.91 -28.96
C VAL A 546 13.38 5.95 -29.27
#